data_AF-A0A528CCZ6-F1
#
_entry.id   AF-A0A528CCZ6-F1
#
_cell.length_a   1.000
_cell.length_b   1.000
_cell.length_c   1.000
_cell.angle_alpha   90.00
_cell.angle_beta   90.00
_cell.angle_gamma   90.00
#
_symmetry.space_group_name_H-M   'P 1'
#
loop_
_entity.id
_entity.type
_entity.pdbx_description
1 polymer ?
#
loop_
_entity_poly.entity_id
_entity_poly.type
_entity_poly.pdbx_seq_one_letter_code
_entity_poly.pdbx_strand_id
1 'polypeptide(L)' 'MYIAMNRFKVQNGSEGAFEDIWKNRDSSLSEMKGFKEFHLLRGPVNEAEGYTLFASHTVW' A
#
# COMPACT_ATOMS: atom_id res chain seq x y z
N MET A 1 -2.85 7.29 19.52
CA MET A 1 -2.25 6.53 18.42
C MET A 1 -3.33 6.35 17.38
N TYR A 2 -3.10 6.80 16.16
CA TYR A 2 -4.06 6.64 15.07
C TYR A 2 -3.44 5.80 13.97
N ILE A 3 -4.25 4.96 13.33
CA ILE A 3 -3.82 4.16 12.20
C ILE A 3 -4.78 4.43 11.06
N ALA A 4 -4.24 4.85 9.92
CA ALA A 4 -4.98 4.90 8.67
C ALA A 4 -4.64 3.65 7.87
N MET A 5 -5.63 2.90 7.41
CA MET A 5 -5.43 1.68 6.61
C MET A 5 -6.13 1.79 5.27
N ASN A 6 -5.43 1.41 4.21
CA ASN A 6 -6.02 1.29 2.87
C ASN A 6 -5.93 -0.17 2.42
N ARG A 7 -6.91 -0.59 1.62
CA ARG A 7 -6.94 -1.91 0.98
C ARG A 7 -7.15 -1.75 -0.51
N PHE A 8 -6.37 -2.45 -1.29
CA PHE A 8 -6.38 -2.41 -2.74
C PHE A 8 -6.56 -3.82 -3.30
N LYS A 9 -7.33 -3.92 -4.41
CA LYS A 9 -7.35 -5.09 -5.27
C LYS A 9 -6.57 -4.71 -6.53
N VAL A 10 -5.43 -5.34 -6.75
CA VAL A 10 -4.56 -5.07 -7.91
C VAL A 10 -4.70 -6.22 -8.88
N GLN A 11 -5.05 -5.93 -10.12
CA GLN A 11 -5.21 -6.97 -11.15
C GLN A 11 -3.92 -7.79 -11.32
N ASN A 12 -4.06 -9.10 -11.50
CA ASN A 12 -2.93 -9.99 -11.71
C ASN A 12 -2.07 -9.52 -12.91
N GLY A 13 -0.75 -9.51 -12.72
CA GLY A 13 0.23 -9.00 -13.69
C GLY A 13 0.50 -7.50 -13.56
N SER A 14 -0.30 -6.75 -12.79
CA SER A 14 -0.09 -5.31 -12.55
C SER A 14 0.62 -5.00 -11.22
N GLU A 15 1.03 -6.02 -10.46
CA GLU A 15 1.61 -5.84 -9.12
C GLU A 15 2.93 -5.08 -9.15
N GLY A 16 3.80 -5.38 -10.12
CA GLY A 16 5.08 -4.68 -10.25
C GLY A 16 4.88 -3.18 -10.49
N ALA A 17 4.03 -2.82 -11.46
CA ALA A 17 3.69 -1.43 -11.75
C ALA A 17 3.05 -0.74 -10.53
N PHE A 18 2.17 -1.44 -9.79
CA PHE A 18 1.59 -0.91 -8.57
C PHE A 18 2.65 -0.65 -7.49
N GLU A 19 3.53 -1.62 -7.23
CA GLU A 19 4.63 -1.46 -6.26
C GLU A 19 5.56 -0.31 -6.65
N ASP A 20 5.87 -0.15 -7.93
CA ASP A 20 6.74 0.92 -8.43
C ASP A 20 6.13 2.31 -8.24
N ILE A 21 4.81 2.46 -8.40
CA ILE A 21 4.12 3.71 -8.07
C ILE A 21 4.33 4.06 -6.60
N TRP A 22 4.20 3.09 -5.69
CA TRP A 22 4.36 3.33 -4.25
C TRP A 22 5.82 3.54 -3.84
N LYS A 23 6.77 2.82 -4.45
CA LYS A 23 8.21 2.97 -4.18
C LYS A 23 8.74 4.32 -4.64
N ASN A 24 8.27 4.80 -5.79
CA ASN A 24 8.74 6.05 -6.41
C ASN A 24 7.84 7.25 -6.10
N ARG A 25 6.85 7.10 -5.22
CA ARG A 25 5.94 8.20 -4.91
C ARG A 25 6.66 9.27 -4.13
N ASP A 26 6.61 10.50 -4.62
CA ASP A 26 6.94 11.67 -3.82
C ASP A 26 5.86 11.86 -2.73
N SER A 27 6.26 11.73 -1.47
CA SER A 27 5.33 11.61 -0.34
C SER A 27 5.73 12.59 0.76
N SER A 28 4.89 13.59 0.99
CA SER A 28 5.04 14.57 2.09
C SER A 28 4.64 14.04 3.47
N LEU A 29 4.28 12.75 3.58
CA LEU A 29 3.86 12.16 4.86
C LEU A 29 4.91 12.32 5.97
N SER A 30 6.20 12.18 5.65
CA SER A 30 7.31 12.34 6.60
C SER A 30 7.43 13.76 7.16
N GLU A 31 6.88 14.76 6.47
CA GLU A 31 6.92 16.17 6.88
C GLU A 31 5.75 16.53 7.80
N MET A 32 4.71 15.68 7.84
CA MET A 32 3.50 15.94 8.61
C MET A 32 3.71 15.67 10.10
N LYS A 33 3.28 16.62 10.94
CA LYS A 33 3.39 16.50 12.40
C LYS A 33 2.70 15.23 12.90
N GLY A 34 3.47 14.39 13.61
CA GLY A 34 2.96 13.18 14.23
C GLY A 34 3.01 11.94 13.33
N PHE A 35 3.47 12.04 12.08
CA PHE A 35 3.78 10.86 11.29
C PHE A 35 4.87 10.01 11.97
N LYS A 36 4.69 8.69 11.96
CA LYS A 36 5.67 7.74 12.49
C LYS A 36 6.22 6.82 11.42
N GLU A 37 5.33 6.11 10.73
CA GLU A 37 5.74 5.12 9.73
C GLU A 37 4.62 4.85 8.73
N PHE A 38 5.03 4.34 7.57
CA PHE A 38 4.17 3.85 6.51
C PHE A 38 4.68 2.48 6.07
N HIS A 39 3.77 1.52 5.95
CA HIS A 39 4.07 0.19 5.42
C HIS A 39 3.08 -0.17 4.31
N LEU A 40 3.60 -0.76 3.23
CA LEU A 40 2.83 -1.40 2.18
C LEU A 40 3.07 -2.91 2.24
N LEU A 41 1.99 -3.68 2.29
CA LEU A 41 2.01 -5.13 2.41
C LEU A 41 1.34 -5.75 1.18
N ARG A 42 1.98 -6.79 0.64
CA ARG A 42 1.41 -7.65 -0.39
C ARG A 42 0.82 -8.90 0.25
N GLY A 43 -0.46 -9.14 -0.01
CA GLY A 43 -1.19 -10.33 0.39
C GLY A 43 -1.10 -11.45 -0.65
N PRO A 44 -1.82 -12.56 -0.43
CA PRO A 44 -1.89 -13.65 -1.40
C PRO A 44 -2.62 -13.23 -2.68
N VAL A 45 -2.28 -13.90 -3.78
CA VAL A 45 -3.00 -13.82 -5.06
C VAL A 45 -4.35 -14.53 -4.89
N ASN A 46 -5.43 -13.86 -5.30
CA ASN A 46 -6.75 -14.47 -5.45
C ASN A 46 -6.94 -14.88 -6.91
N GLU A 47 -6.63 -16.13 -7.23
CA GLU A 47 -6.75 -16.68 -8.59
C GLU A 47 -8.20 -16.70 -9.09
N ALA A 48 -9.17 -16.97 -8.21
CA ALA A 48 -10.58 -17.06 -8.59
C ALA A 48 -11.17 -15.71 -9.02
N GLU A 49 -10.70 -14.62 -8.39
CA GLU A 49 -11.18 -13.27 -8.69
C GLU A 49 -10.18 -12.44 -9.50
N GLY A 50 -9.01 -12.99 -9.87
CA GLY A 50 -8.02 -12.39 -10.76
C GLY A 50 -7.29 -11.16 -10.21
N TYR A 51 -7.09 -11.07 -8.89
CA TYR A 51 -6.34 -9.97 -8.27
C TYR A 51 -5.44 -10.41 -7.12
N THR A 52 -4.39 -9.63 -6.87
CA THR A 52 -3.59 -9.67 -5.63
C THR A 52 -4.10 -8.62 -4.65
N LEU A 53 -4.26 -8.99 -3.37
CA LEU A 53 -4.56 -8.02 -2.32
C LEU A 53 -3.32 -7.25 -1.91
N PHE A 54 -3.47 -5.94 -1.75
CA PHE A 54 -2.51 -5.10 -1.07
C PHE A 54 -3.19 -4.36 0.08
N ALA A 55 -2.43 -4.13 1.14
CA ALA A 55 -2.85 -3.29 2.24
C ALA A 55 -1.74 -2.29 2.57
N SER A 56 -2.11 -1.07 2.95
CA SER A 56 -1.17 -0.13 3.54
C SER A 56 -1.62 0.27 4.93
N HIS A 57 -0.69 0.61 5.80
CA HIS A 57 -1.02 1.31 7.03
C HIS A 57 -0.03 2.44 7.32
N THR A 58 -0.58 3.55 7.81
CA THR A 58 0.18 4.70 8.30
C THR A 58 -0.08 4.84 9.78
N VAL A 59 0.99 4.92 10.58
CA VAL A 59 0.90 5.19 12.02
C VAL A 59 1.19 6.66 12.28
N TRP A 60 0.34 7.27 13.10
CA TRP A 60 0.45 8.64 13.60
C TRP A 60 1.02 8.89 15.03
#